data_AF-R9PGX7-F1
#
_entry.id   AF-R9PGX7-F1
#
_cell.length_a   1.000
_cell.length_b   1.000
_cell.length_c   1.000
_cell.angle_alpha   90.00
_cell.angle_beta   90.00
_cell.angle_gamma   90.00
#
_symmetry.space_group_name_H-M   'P 1'
#
loop_
_entity.id
_entity.type
_entity.pdbx_description
1 polymer ?
#
loop_
_entity_poly.entity_id
_entity_poly.type
_entity_poly.pdbx_seq_one_letter_code
_entity_poly.pdbx_strand_id
1 'polypeptide(L)'
;MRTFEKWLKPITPSNTLLVVMLSSGLLACNSSNHANQTTSTRLEVESPALVSLQPALAQRLSDDMSLPHQMLPSGVPSSYDWSHVPRLGYGNYPGEFSAFLTWGQAYLAAGSEPVDNVRIQLAHLTSYVLDSEDGLWYVLQSSADVDGHYYREDFVDDENKMADRRKEELGSSVSLTADYNFHFWPKSSGRKTISESRIAGVISVVAARLVLDDPEGPDNRDQAQYLMSVGSDYWLDKQAGWQQWTTNGDVGIGRFSRINNDWQWFTMHTLSQQQLTEALPILPAL
;
A
#
# COMPACT_ATOMS: atom_id res chain seq x y z
N MET A 1 -17.57 32.56 41.80
CA MET A 1 -18.51 32.37 42.92
C MET A 1 -19.94 32.43 42.38
N ARG A 2 -20.46 31.31 41.87
CA ARG A 2 -21.89 31.09 41.57
C ARG A 2 -22.17 29.60 41.76
N THR A 3 -23.27 29.34 42.44
CA THR A 3 -23.56 28.18 43.29
C THR A 3 -24.33 27.09 42.55
N PHE A 4 -24.04 25.85 42.93
CA PHE A 4 -24.84 24.65 42.67
C PHE A 4 -26.05 24.62 43.61
N GLU A 5 -27.26 24.34 43.10
CA GLU A 5 -28.38 23.86 43.91
C GLU A 5 -29.01 22.61 43.28
N LYS A 6 -29.10 21.57 44.12
CA LYS A 6 -29.81 20.31 43.93
C LYS A 6 -31.30 20.49 44.23
N TRP A 7 -32.17 19.74 43.57
CA TRP A 7 -33.41 19.26 44.18
C TRP A 7 -33.73 17.81 43.74
N LEU A 8 -34.13 17.01 44.72
CA LEU A 8 -34.47 15.58 44.67
C LEU A 8 -35.88 15.39 45.25
N LYS A 9 -36.63 14.41 44.67
CA LYS A 9 -37.70 13.55 45.25
C LYS A 9 -39.12 14.17 45.42
N PRO A 10 -40.23 13.37 45.52
CA PRO A 10 -40.31 11.96 45.98
C PRO A 10 -41.27 10.99 45.22
N ILE A 11 -41.33 9.78 45.79
CA ILE A 11 -41.92 8.47 45.42
C ILE A 11 -43.36 8.33 45.97
N THR A 12 -44.21 7.49 45.34
CA THR A 12 -45.19 6.63 46.05
C THR A 12 -45.46 5.30 45.31
N PRO A 13 -45.86 4.21 46.03
CA PRO A 13 -45.87 2.82 45.53
C PRO A 13 -47.28 2.21 45.39
N SER A 14 -47.39 1.03 44.73
CA SER A 14 -48.54 0.14 44.84
C SER A 14 -48.12 -1.33 44.65
N ASN A 15 -48.44 -2.15 45.65
CA ASN A 15 -48.25 -3.59 45.72
C ASN A 15 -49.42 -4.33 45.04
N THR A 16 -49.16 -5.44 44.34
CA THR A 16 -50.01 -6.65 44.44
C THR A 16 -49.16 -7.89 44.13
N LEU A 17 -49.10 -8.79 45.11
CA LEU A 17 -48.54 -10.14 45.03
C LEU A 17 -49.61 -11.08 44.45
N LEU A 18 -49.28 -11.89 43.45
CA LEU A 18 -49.97 -13.15 43.20
C LEU A 18 -48.93 -14.21 42.83
N VAL A 19 -48.80 -15.22 43.69
CA VAL A 19 -47.99 -16.42 43.48
C VAL A 19 -48.95 -17.56 43.14
N VAL A 20 -48.78 -18.19 41.98
CA VAL A 20 -49.25 -19.56 41.71
C VAL A 20 -48.25 -20.30 40.81
N MET A 21 -47.48 -21.18 41.47
CA MET A 21 -47.06 -22.55 41.12
C MET A 21 -46.67 -22.94 39.67
N LEU A 22 -45.41 -23.39 39.57
CA LEU A 22 -44.89 -24.61 38.93
C LEU A 22 -45.07 -24.81 37.40
N SER A 23 -43.96 -24.69 36.67
CA SER A 23 -43.40 -25.85 35.95
C SER A 23 -41.94 -25.61 35.56
N SER A 24 -41.21 -26.71 35.63
CA SER A 24 -39.77 -26.92 35.49
C SER A 24 -39.21 -26.58 34.11
N GLY A 25 -38.05 -25.93 34.09
CA GLY A 25 -37.17 -25.83 32.93
C GLY A 25 -35.82 -25.25 33.32
N LEU A 26 -34.79 -26.08 33.38
CA LEU A 26 -33.40 -25.63 33.49
C LEU A 26 -33.09 -24.67 32.33
N LEU A 27 -32.71 -23.43 32.65
CA LEU A 27 -31.99 -22.55 31.75
C LEU A 27 -30.66 -22.23 32.41
N ALA A 28 -29.66 -23.04 32.05
CA ALA A 28 -28.27 -22.74 32.29
C ALA A 28 -27.89 -21.45 31.54
N CYS A 29 -27.03 -20.67 32.19
CA CYS A 29 -26.49 -19.40 31.73
C CYS A 29 -26.03 -19.47 30.27
N ASN A 30 -26.64 -18.66 29.40
CA ASN A 30 -26.10 -18.38 28.09
C ASN A 30 -25.16 -17.18 28.24
N SER A 31 -23.92 -17.45 28.64
CA SER A 31 -22.83 -16.49 28.54
C SER A 31 -22.61 -16.19 27.07
N SER A 32 -22.80 -14.92 26.72
CA SER A 32 -22.42 -14.30 25.46
C SER A 32 -21.04 -14.79 25.00
N ASN A 33 -21.03 -15.58 23.93
CA ASN A 33 -19.83 -15.85 23.15
C ASN A 33 -19.41 -14.52 22.50
N HIS A 34 -18.57 -13.76 23.19
CA HIS A 34 -17.60 -12.93 22.49
C HIS A 34 -16.74 -13.90 21.68
N ALA A 35 -16.98 -13.95 20.38
CA ALA A 35 -16.06 -14.58 19.45
C ALA A 35 -14.71 -13.90 19.64
N ASN A 36 -13.78 -14.60 20.29
CA ASN A 36 -12.38 -14.28 20.22
C ASN A 36 -12.03 -14.20 18.74
N GLN A 37 -11.72 -13.00 18.25
CA GLN A 37 -10.95 -12.85 17.03
C GLN A 37 -9.62 -13.54 17.28
N THR A 38 -9.50 -14.78 16.84
CA THR A 38 -8.20 -15.44 16.69
C THR A 38 -7.38 -14.53 15.79
N THR A 39 -6.36 -13.88 16.36
CA THR A 39 -5.29 -13.27 15.58
C THR A 39 -4.80 -14.32 14.59
N SER A 40 -4.99 -14.05 13.30
CA SER A 40 -4.47 -14.93 12.26
C SER A 40 -2.96 -14.97 12.43
N THR A 41 -2.40 -16.14 12.76
CA THR A 41 -0.95 -16.38 12.77
C THR A 41 -0.38 -16.58 11.37
N ARG A 42 -1.25 -16.52 10.35
CA ARG A 42 -0.95 -16.94 8.99
C ARG A 42 -0.87 -15.76 8.04
N LEU A 43 0.21 -15.72 7.25
CA LEU A 43 0.33 -14.89 6.06
C LEU A 43 -0.49 -15.51 4.90
N GLU A 44 -1.31 -14.70 4.24
CA GLU A 44 -1.97 -15.05 2.98
C GLU A 44 -1.01 -14.80 1.81
N VAL A 45 -0.13 -15.76 1.55
CA VAL A 45 0.85 -15.71 0.44
C VAL A 45 0.32 -16.40 -0.81
N GLU A 46 0.79 -15.96 -1.98
CA GLU A 46 0.42 -16.54 -3.28
C GLU A 46 1.26 -17.76 -3.63
N SER A 47 2.57 -17.71 -3.36
CA SER A 47 3.49 -18.83 -3.58
C SER A 47 4.81 -18.64 -2.82
N PRO A 48 5.63 -19.69 -2.65
CA PRO A 48 7.06 -19.52 -2.37
C PRO A 48 7.72 -18.69 -3.48
N ALA A 49 8.72 -17.89 -3.12
CA ALA A 49 9.53 -17.16 -4.09
C ALA A 49 10.81 -17.94 -4.41
N LEU A 50 11.20 -17.95 -5.69
CA LEU A 50 12.53 -18.41 -6.07
C LEU A 50 13.54 -17.34 -5.66
N VAL A 51 14.69 -17.77 -5.12
CA VAL A 51 15.73 -16.86 -4.61
C VAL A 51 17.07 -17.14 -5.26
N SER A 52 17.87 -16.09 -5.40
CA SER A 52 19.25 -16.16 -5.87
C SER A 52 20.06 -15.00 -5.32
N LEU A 53 21.39 -15.14 -5.30
CA LEU A 53 22.27 -13.99 -5.08
C LEU A 53 22.15 -13.04 -6.27
N GLN A 54 21.71 -11.81 -6.01
CA GLN A 54 21.44 -10.81 -7.05
C GLN A 54 22.11 -9.47 -6.70
N PRO A 55 23.43 -9.31 -6.89
CA PRO A 55 24.15 -8.09 -6.51
C PRO A 55 23.59 -6.81 -7.13
N ALA A 56 23.12 -6.88 -8.39
CA ALA A 56 22.53 -5.74 -9.06
C ALA A 56 21.17 -5.33 -8.45
N LEU A 57 20.35 -6.30 -8.03
CA LEU A 57 19.10 -6.04 -7.34
C LEU A 57 19.36 -5.50 -5.93
N ALA A 58 20.31 -6.09 -5.20
CA ALA A 58 20.72 -5.63 -3.88
C ALA A 58 21.19 -4.17 -3.91
N GLN A 59 22.00 -3.80 -4.91
CA GLN A 59 22.43 -2.41 -5.08
C GLN A 59 21.25 -1.49 -5.39
N ARG A 60 20.33 -1.90 -6.28
CA ARG A 60 19.13 -1.10 -6.59
C ARG A 60 18.26 -0.89 -5.36
N LEU A 61 17.99 -1.93 -4.59
CA LEU A 61 17.23 -1.87 -3.35
C LEU A 61 17.88 -0.88 -2.36
N SER A 62 19.19 -1.02 -2.16
CA SER A 62 19.96 -0.09 -1.32
C SER A 62 19.85 1.35 -1.81
N ASP A 63 20.04 1.59 -3.11
CA ASP A 63 19.99 2.93 -3.70
C ASP A 63 18.59 3.56 -3.58
N ASP A 64 17.54 2.79 -3.86
CA ASP A 64 16.15 3.25 -3.81
C ASP A 64 15.64 3.51 -2.39
N MET A 65 16.34 3.03 -1.35
CA MET A 65 16.00 3.32 0.05
C MET A 65 17.03 4.20 0.78
N SER A 66 18.08 4.68 0.10
CA SER A 66 19.12 5.52 0.74
C SER A 66 19.48 6.80 -0.01
N LEU A 67 19.23 6.89 -1.32
CA LEU A 67 19.52 8.08 -2.10
C LEU A 67 18.33 9.03 -2.16
N PRO A 68 18.55 10.36 -2.27
CA PRO A 68 17.48 11.33 -2.52
C PRO A 68 16.76 11.06 -3.83
N HIS A 69 15.51 11.52 -3.94
CA HIS A 69 14.74 11.46 -5.19
C HIS A 69 15.54 12.08 -6.35
N GLN A 70 15.43 11.48 -7.54
CA GLN A 70 16.14 12.00 -8.72
C GLN A 70 15.63 13.37 -9.14
N MET A 71 14.33 13.61 -8.96
CA MET A 71 13.67 14.91 -9.03
C MET A 71 12.54 14.93 -7.99
N LEU A 72 12.07 16.11 -7.61
CA LEU A 72 10.95 16.21 -6.68
C LEU A 72 9.63 15.90 -7.41
N PRO A 73 8.71 15.14 -6.81
CA PRO A 73 7.35 15.00 -7.35
C PRO A 73 6.61 16.34 -7.30
N SER A 74 5.86 16.65 -8.36
CA SER A 74 5.00 17.84 -8.41
C SER A 74 3.91 17.78 -7.34
N GLY A 75 3.50 18.95 -6.84
CA GLY A 75 2.40 19.14 -5.88
C GLY A 75 2.58 18.57 -4.47
N VAL A 76 3.66 17.84 -4.18
CA VAL A 76 3.92 17.29 -2.84
C VAL A 76 4.47 18.38 -1.91
N PRO A 77 3.83 18.66 -0.76
CA PRO A 77 4.34 19.64 0.20
C PRO A 77 5.71 19.25 0.75
N SER A 78 6.64 20.21 0.82
CA SER A 78 7.98 19.98 1.38
C SER A 78 7.98 19.61 2.87
N SER A 79 6.87 19.84 3.57
CA SER A 79 6.67 19.41 4.96
C SER A 79 6.45 17.91 5.10
N TYR A 80 6.15 17.19 4.01
CA TYR A 80 6.02 15.74 4.05
C TYR A 80 7.43 15.15 4.11
N ASP A 81 7.66 14.26 5.06
CA ASP A 81 8.97 13.65 5.31
C ASP A 81 9.48 12.77 4.14
N TRP A 82 8.58 12.28 3.29
CA TRP A 82 8.90 11.54 2.06
C TRP A 82 9.07 12.43 0.83
N SER A 83 8.91 13.75 0.93
CA SER A 83 8.92 14.65 -0.23
C SER A 83 10.27 14.74 -0.94
N HIS A 84 11.39 14.45 -0.26
CA HIS A 84 12.76 14.59 -0.80
C HIS A 84 13.57 13.30 -0.82
N VAL A 85 13.21 12.33 0.02
CA VAL A 85 13.93 11.06 0.21
C VAL A 85 12.94 9.91 0.35
N PRO A 86 13.32 8.66 0.03
CA PRO A 86 12.54 7.50 0.43
C PRO A 86 12.33 7.48 1.94
N ARG A 87 11.27 6.83 2.41
CA ARG A 87 11.02 6.67 3.84
C ARG A 87 10.60 5.26 4.21
N LEU A 88 10.94 4.88 5.43
CA LEU A 88 10.30 3.76 6.12
C LEU A 88 9.21 4.32 7.04
N GLY A 89 8.01 3.79 6.90
CA GLY A 89 6.90 4.04 7.82
C GLY A 89 6.93 2.99 8.94
N TYR A 90 5.95 2.09 8.93
CA TYR A 90 5.84 0.98 9.87
C TYR A 90 6.90 -0.12 9.65
N GLY A 91 7.53 -0.18 8.47
CA GLY A 91 8.58 -1.15 8.17
C GLY A 91 8.11 -2.60 8.40
N ASN A 92 8.86 -3.35 9.20
CA ASN A 92 8.53 -4.75 9.53
C ASN A 92 7.50 -4.91 10.66
N TYR A 93 6.95 -3.82 11.20
CA TYR A 93 6.12 -3.83 12.39
C TYR A 93 4.72 -3.29 12.07
N PRO A 94 3.81 -4.10 11.51
CA PRO A 94 2.47 -3.65 11.13
C PRO A 94 1.59 -3.25 12.32
N GLY A 95 1.95 -3.59 13.56
CA GLY A 95 1.16 -3.27 14.75
C GLY A 95 -0.25 -3.87 14.67
N GLU A 96 -1.28 -3.03 14.82
CA GLU A 96 -2.68 -3.46 14.78
C GLU A 96 -3.20 -3.82 13.38
N PHE A 97 -2.45 -3.49 12.33
CA PHE A 97 -2.87 -3.76 10.96
C PHE A 97 -2.76 -5.26 10.61
N SER A 98 -3.83 -5.81 10.04
CA SER A 98 -3.91 -7.24 9.68
C SER A 98 -3.99 -7.49 8.18
N ALA A 99 -3.89 -6.45 7.36
CA ALA A 99 -3.92 -6.55 5.91
C ALA A 99 -2.79 -5.74 5.25
N PHE A 100 -2.42 -6.14 4.03
CA PHE A 100 -1.36 -5.54 3.24
C PHE A 100 -1.85 -5.23 1.83
N LEU A 101 -1.35 -4.13 1.25
CA LEU A 101 -1.51 -3.78 -0.15
C LEU A 101 -0.19 -3.19 -0.68
N THR A 102 0.35 -3.71 -1.78
CA THR A 102 1.36 -2.95 -2.53
C THR A 102 0.69 -1.93 -3.44
N TRP A 103 1.36 -0.81 -3.67
CA TRP A 103 0.89 0.27 -4.53
C TRP A 103 2.08 0.93 -5.21
N GLY A 104 1.81 1.77 -6.21
CA GLY A 104 2.80 2.68 -6.75
C GLY A 104 2.18 4.03 -7.10
N GLN A 105 3.05 4.98 -7.40
CA GLN A 105 2.64 6.32 -7.75
C GLN A 105 3.55 6.91 -8.81
N ALA A 106 2.95 7.47 -9.86
CA ALA A 106 3.64 8.17 -10.93
C ALA A 106 3.30 9.65 -10.92
N TYR A 107 4.32 10.49 -11.02
CA TYR A 107 4.22 11.95 -10.91
C TYR A 107 4.91 12.63 -12.08
N LEU A 108 4.45 13.84 -12.39
CA LEU A 108 5.30 14.83 -13.06
C LEU A 108 6.43 15.24 -12.11
N ALA A 109 7.62 15.52 -12.64
CA ALA A 109 8.63 16.26 -11.87
C ALA A 109 8.11 17.67 -11.57
N ALA A 110 8.46 18.20 -10.39
CA ALA A 110 8.08 19.54 -9.98
C ALA A 110 8.53 20.58 -11.03
N GLY A 111 7.58 21.41 -11.48
CA GLY A 111 7.80 22.43 -12.51
C GLY A 111 7.83 21.91 -13.95
N SER A 112 7.46 20.65 -14.18
CA SER A 112 7.24 20.10 -15.53
C SER A 112 5.76 19.99 -15.86
N GLU A 113 5.46 19.89 -17.15
CA GLU A 113 4.10 19.73 -17.68
C GLU A 113 3.94 18.33 -18.31
N PRO A 114 2.71 17.81 -18.43
CA PRO A 114 2.44 16.64 -19.25
C PRO A 114 2.95 16.82 -20.68
N VAL A 115 3.51 15.76 -21.24
CA VAL A 115 4.03 15.72 -22.60
C VAL A 115 3.07 14.94 -23.48
N ASP A 116 2.69 15.55 -24.61
CA ASP A 116 1.84 14.94 -25.62
C ASP A 116 2.48 13.69 -26.23
N ASN A 117 1.64 12.71 -26.54
CA ASN A 117 2.03 11.43 -27.12
C ASN A 117 2.97 10.58 -26.25
N VAL A 118 2.94 10.75 -24.92
CA VAL A 118 3.74 9.95 -23.98
C VAL A 118 2.86 9.30 -22.92
N ARG A 119 3.02 7.98 -22.75
CA ARG A 119 2.41 7.21 -21.67
C ARG A 119 3.47 6.49 -20.85
N ILE A 120 3.13 6.17 -19.61
CA ILE A 120 3.90 5.28 -18.75
C ILE A 120 3.29 3.89 -18.88
N GLN A 121 4.04 2.92 -19.39
CA GLN A 121 3.65 1.51 -19.35
C GLN A 121 4.15 0.88 -18.05
N LEU A 122 3.28 0.14 -17.37
CA LEU A 122 3.50 -0.50 -16.08
C LEU A 122 3.27 -2.00 -16.18
N ALA A 123 4.12 -2.79 -15.54
CA ALA A 123 3.98 -4.24 -15.46
C ALA A 123 4.51 -4.81 -14.14
N HIS A 124 4.00 -5.99 -13.78
CA HIS A 124 4.51 -6.82 -12.69
C HIS A 124 4.58 -6.14 -11.32
N LEU A 125 3.53 -5.44 -10.90
CA LEU A 125 3.43 -4.94 -9.53
C LEU A 125 3.38 -6.13 -8.57
N THR A 126 4.47 -6.33 -7.84
CA THR A 126 4.70 -7.54 -7.03
C THR A 126 5.31 -7.14 -5.69
N SER A 127 4.85 -7.78 -4.62
CA SER A 127 5.50 -7.71 -3.32
C SER A 127 5.89 -9.09 -2.80
N TYR A 128 6.99 -9.10 -2.07
CA TYR A 128 7.57 -10.26 -1.42
C TYR A 128 7.66 -10.00 0.08
N VAL A 129 7.52 -11.07 0.85
CA VAL A 129 7.71 -11.07 2.30
C VAL A 129 8.77 -12.11 2.67
N LEU A 130 9.74 -11.68 3.48
CA LEU A 130 10.62 -12.59 4.20
C LEU A 130 9.92 -12.94 5.51
N ASP A 131 9.62 -14.22 5.68
CA ASP A 131 8.88 -14.69 6.83
C ASP A 131 9.80 -14.90 8.03
N SER A 132 9.49 -14.29 9.17
CA SER A 132 10.27 -14.43 10.40
C SER A 132 10.16 -15.82 11.05
N GLU A 133 9.14 -16.62 10.72
CA GLU A 133 8.95 -17.94 11.30
C GLU A 133 9.89 -18.99 10.70
N ASP A 134 10.02 -19.03 9.38
CA ASP A 134 10.82 -20.04 8.66
C ASP A 134 12.05 -19.48 7.93
N GLY A 135 12.18 -18.15 7.84
CA GLY A 135 13.28 -17.48 7.15
C GLY A 135 13.21 -17.59 5.63
N LEU A 136 12.05 -17.91 5.05
CA LEU A 136 11.87 -18.08 3.61
C LEU A 136 11.17 -16.88 2.97
N TRP A 137 11.43 -16.70 1.68
CA TRP A 137 10.78 -15.68 0.87
C TRP A 137 9.50 -16.22 0.24
N TYR A 138 8.43 -15.42 0.31
CA TYR A 138 7.15 -15.70 -0.33
C TYR A 138 6.72 -14.53 -1.21
N VAL A 139 6.03 -14.84 -2.30
CA VAL A 139 5.25 -13.85 -3.05
C VAL A 139 4.01 -13.55 -2.21
N LEU A 140 3.94 -12.34 -1.67
CA LEU A 140 2.79 -11.90 -0.89
C LEU A 140 1.65 -11.50 -1.83
N GLN A 141 1.98 -10.75 -2.88
CA GLN A 141 1.02 -10.25 -3.85
C GLN A 141 1.70 -10.06 -5.21
N SER A 142 1.06 -10.52 -6.28
CA SER A 142 1.53 -10.30 -7.65
C SER A 142 0.36 -9.91 -8.57
N SER A 143 0.60 -8.96 -9.46
CA SER A 143 -0.32 -8.68 -10.56
C SER A 143 0.43 -8.25 -11.80
N ALA A 144 0.08 -8.88 -12.93
CA ALA A 144 0.59 -8.51 -14.24
C ALA A 144 0.03 -7.17 -14.72
N ASP A 145 -1.07 -6.69 -14.11
CA ASP A 145 -1.81 -5.50 -14.52
C ASP A 145 -2.15 -4.63 -13.31
N VAL A 146 -2.35 -3.34 -13.53
CA VAL A 146 -2.68 -2.39 -12.46
C VAL A 146 -4.06 -1.78 -12.67
N ASP A 147 -4.72 -1.48 -11.56
CA ASP A 147 -5.80 -0.51 -11.50
C ASP A 147 -5.27 0.76 -10.82
N GLY A 148 -6.00 1.87 -10.87
CA GLY A 148 -5.53 3.12 -10.25
C GLY A 148 -6.26 4.36 -10.74
N HIS A 149 -6.23 5.43 -9.97
CA HIS A 149 -6.88 6.70 -10.30
C HIS A 149 -5.86 7.84 -10.33
N TYR A 150 -6.27 8.96 -10.93
CA TYR A 150 -5.56 10.22 -10.76
C TYR A 150 -5.94 10.83 -9.42
N TYR A 151 -5.00 10.88 -8.48
CA TYR A 151 -5.16 11.49 -7.16
C TYR A 151 -4.59 12.89 -7.14
N ARG A 152 -5.20 13.80 -6.39
CA ARG A 152 -4.58 15.10 -6.11
C ARG A 152 -3.17 14.85 -5.56
N GLU A 153 -2.19 15.62 -6.03
CA GLU A 153 -0.76 15.34 -5.82
C GLU A 153 -0.32 15.25 -4.34
N ASP A 154 -1.07 15.82 -3.41
CA ASP A 154 -0.81 15.75 -1.96
C ASP A 154 -1.70 14.74 -1.21
N PHE A 155 -2.56 14.00 -1.92
CA PHE A 155 -3.53 13.04 -1.38
C PHE A 155 -4.52 13.61 -0.34
N VAL A 156 -4.66 14.93 -0.26
CA VAL A 156 -5.60 15.56 0.69
C VAL A 156 -7.04 15.19 0.32
N ASP A 157 -7.82 14.83 1.34
CA ASP A 157 -9.24 14.49 1.28
C ASP A 157 -9.61 13.32 0.35
N ASP A 158 -8.64 12.46 0.00
CA ASP A 158 -8.83 11.32 -0.92
C ASP A 158 -9.37 11.78 -2.29
N GLU A 159 -9.10 13.02 -2.70
CA GLU A 159 -9.61 13.57 -3.96
C GLU A 159 -8.99 12.85 -5.16
N ASN A 160 -9.82 12.27 -6.01
CA ASN A 160 -9.37 11.55 -7.20
C ASN A 160 -10.38 11.56 -8.35
N LYS A 161 -9.88 11.26 -9.56
CA LYS A 161 -10.65 11.10 -10.80
C LYS A 161 -10.16 9.89 -11.60
N MET A 162 -10.99 9.39 -12.51
CA MET A 162 -10.65 8.24 -13.35
C MET A 162 -9.38 8.51 -14.17
N ALA A 163 -8.47 7.53 -14.18
CA ALA A 163 -7.25 7.59 -14.97
C ALA A 163 -7.50 7.16 -16.42
N ASP A 164 -6.82 7.81 -17.36
CA ASP A 164 -6.78 7.39 -18.76
C ASP A 164 -5.82 6.20 -18.88
N ARG A 165 -6.32 5.01 -18.53
CA ARG A 165 -5.56 3.75 -18.63
C ARG A 165 -5.90 3.02 -19.92
N ARG A 166 -4.88 2.45 -20.54
CA ARG A 166 -4.98 1.62 -21.73
C ARG A 166 -4.37 0.25 -21.45
N LYS A 167 -5.04 -0.81 -21.89
CA LYS A 167 -4.48 -2.15 -21.81
C LYS A 167 -3.34 -2.29 -22.81
N GLU A 168 -2.23 -2.87 -22.37
CA GLU A 168 -1.09 -3.20 -23.21
C GLU A 168 -0.91 -4.73 -23.28
N GLU A 169 -0.08 -5.22 -24.21
CA GLU A 169 0.30 -6.64 -24.27
C GLU A 169 0.92 -7.09 -22.95
N LEU A 170 1.83 -6.27 -22.42
CA LEU A 170 2.39 -6.41 -21.08
C LEU A 170 1.86 -5.30 -20.16
N GLY A 171 0.97 -5.68 -19.25
CA GLY A 171 0.41 -4.77 -18.25
C GLY A 171 -0.56 -3.73 -18.80
N SER A 172 -0.41 -2.48 -18.39
CA SER A 172 -1.23 -1.34 -18.82
C SER A 172 -0.39 -0.07 -18.93
N SER A 173 -0.86 0.90 -19.70
CA SER A 173 -0.25 2.22 -19.80
C SER A 173 -1.19 3.35 -19.41
N VAL A 174 -0.63 4.45 -18.95
CA VAL A 174 -1.38 5.61 -18.45
C VAL A 174 -0.75 6.91 -18.93
N SER A 175 -1.55 7.90 -19.29
CA SER A 175 -1.07 9.27 -19.51
C SER A 175 -0.89 9.98 -18.15
N LEU A 176 -0.10 11.04 -18.08
CA LEU A 176 -0.12 11.93 -16.91
C LEU A 176 -0.92 13.19 -17.22
N THR A 177 -1.47 13.81 -16.19
CA THR A 177 -2.21 15.07 -16.27
C THR A 177 -1.68 16.02 -15.20
N ALA A 178 -1.72 17.32 -15.46
CA ALA A 178 -1.38 18.33 -14.47
C ALA A 178 -2.26 18.19 -13.22
N ASP A 179 -1.72 18.62 -12.06
CA ASP A 179 -2.33 18.67 -10.72
C ASP A 179 -2.71 17.31 -10.10
N TYR A 180 -2.43 16.20 -10.78
CA TYR A 180 -2.70 14.86 -10.27
C TYR A 180 -1.52 13.91 -10.48
N ASN A 181 -1.35 13.00 -9.52
CA ASN A 181 -0.50 11.83 -9.68
C ASN A 181 -1.34 10.62 -10.10
N PHE A 182 -0.72 9.65 -10.76
CA PHE A 182 -1.36 8.35 -10.95
C PHE A 182 -0.99 7.41 -9.81
N HIS A 183 -1.91 7.19 -8.89
CA HIS A 183 -1.76 6.21 -7.80
C HIS A 183 -2.43 4.90 -8.21
N PHE A 184 -1.70 3.79 -8.05
CA PHE A 184 -2.10 2.51 -8.61
C PHE A 184 -1.85 1.34 -7.68
N TRP A 185 -2.62 0.28 -7.86
CA TRP A 185 -2.58 -0.94 -7.06
C TRP A 185 -2.85 -2.19 -7.91
N PRO A 186 -2.59 -3.40 -7.37
CA PRO A 186 -2.83 -4.65 -8.07
C PRO A 186 -4.29 -4.81 -8.49
N LYS A 187 -4.52 -5.06 -9.77
CA LYS A 187 -5.87 -5.19 -10.32
C LYS A 187 -6.63 -6.43 -9.80
N SER A 188 -5.91 -7.52 -9.53
CA SER A 188 -6.51 -8.84 -9.36
C SER A 188 -6.20 -9.53 -8.02
N SER A 189 -5.60 -8.83 -7.07
CA SER A 189 -5.08 -9.46 -5.83
C SER A 189 -5.71 -8.91 -4.54
N GLY A 190 -6.34 -7.72 -4.60
CA GLY A 190 -6.98 -7.08 -3.44
C GLY A 190 -6.01 -6.87 -2.28
N ARG A 191 -6.48 -6.80 -1.04
CA ARG A 191 -5.59 -6.82 0.14
C ARG A 191 -5.30 -8.25 0.57
N LYS A 192 -4.10 -8.49 1.12
CA LYS A 192 -3.67 -9.79 1.66
C LYS A 192 -3.68 -9.78 3.17
N THR A 193 -4.19 -10.83 3.81
CA THR A 193 -4.04 -10.97 5.26
C THR A 193 -2.58 -11.17 5.62
N ILE A 194 -2.13 -10.42 6.62
CA ILE A 194 -0.80 -10.54 7.22
C ILE A 194 -0.90 -10.80 8.72
N SER A 195 0.24 -11.08 9.34
CA SER A 195 0.36 -11.27 10.77
C SER A 195 1.61 -10.51 11.25
N GLU A 196 1.48 -9.73 12.32
CA GLU A 196 2.58 -8.92 12.84
C GLU A 196 3.82 -9.75 13.19
N SER A 197 3.63 -10.95 13.74
CA SER A 197 4.72 -11.81 14.20
C SER A 197 5.50 -12.48 13.06
N ARG A 198 5.13 -12.23 11.80
CA ARG A 198 5.57 -12.99 10.61
C ARG A 198 6.39 -12.18 9.61
N ILE A 199 6.61 -10.89 9.82
CA ILE A 199 7.29 -10.02 8.84
C ILE A 199 8.74 -9.74 9.29
N ALA A 200 9.71 -10.34 8.61
CA ALA A 200 11.15 -10.02 8.76
C ALA A 200 11.68 -9.08 7.66
N GLY A 201 10.90 -8.88 6.60
CA GLY A 201 11.28 -8.07 5.46
C GLY A 201 10.16 -7.99 4.43
N VAL A 202 10.05 -6.86 3.76
CA VAL A 202 9.16 -6.62 2.63
C VAL A 202 9.99 -6.06 1.49
N ILE A 203 9.69 -6.51 0.27
CA ILE A 203 10.14 -5.88 -0.97
C ILE A 203 8.90 -5.63 -1.83
N SER A 204 8.75 -4.42 -2.35
CA SER A 204 7.75 -4.10 -3.38
C SER A 204 8.46 -3.64 -4.64
N VAL A 205 8.00 -4.15 -5.79
CA VAL A 205 8.58 -3.84 -7.10
C VAL A 205 7.50 -3.61 -8.14
N VAL A 206 7.82 -2.76 -9.11
CA VAL A 206 7.06 -2.61 -10.35
C VAL A 206 8.02 -2.27 -11.48
N ALA A 207 7.75 -2.78 -12.67
CA ALA A 207 8.48 -2.40 -13.86
C ALA A 207 7.74 -1.29 -14.60
N ALA A 208 8.48 -0.31 -15.11
CA ALA A 208 7.92 0.70 -16.00
C ALA A 208 8.85 1.13 -17.12
N ARG A 209 8.25 1.71 -18.17
CA ARG A 209 8.92 2.43 -19.26
C ARG A 209 8.01 3.48 -19.88
N LEU A 210 8.57 4.37 -20.67
CA LEU A 210 7.83 5.32 -21.51
C LEU A 210 7.50 4.70 -22.88
N VAL A 211 6.25 4.81 -23.29
CA VAL A 211 5.75 4.39 -24.61
C VAL A 211 5.00 5.53 -25.29
N LEU A 212 4.80 5.40 -26.61
CA LEU A 212 3.97 6.33 -27.36
C LEU A 212 2.49 6.05 -27.12
N ASP A 213 1.69 7.11 -27.10
CA ASP A 213 0.24 6.97 -27.12
C ASP A 213 -0.23 6.53 -28.51
N ASP A 214 0.15 7.28 -29.54
CA ASP A 214 0.03 6.93 -30.95
C ASP A 214 1.41 6.55 -31.51
N PRO A 215 1.62 5.27 -31.90
CA PRO A 215 2.86 4.82 -32.54
C PRO A 215 3.21 5.56 -33.84
N GLU A 216 2.23 6.14 -34.52
CA GLU A 216 2.42 6.91 -35.75
C GLU A 216 2.58 8.42 -35.48
N GLY A 217 2.45 8.85 -34.23
CA GLY A 217 2.62 10.22 -33.78
C GLY A 217 4.08 10.63 -33.55
N PRO A 218 4.34 11.91 -33.23
CA PRO A 218 5.69 12.39 -32.92
C PRO A 218 6.24 11.73 -31.64
N ASP A 219 7.50 11.29 -31.65
CA ASP A 219 8.16 10.77 -30.45
C ASP A 219 8.70 11.91 -29.58
N ASN A 220 7.95 12.27 -28.53
CA ASN A 220 8.30 13.32 -27.59
C ASN A 220 8.81 12.77 -26.23
N ARG A 221 9.14 11.48 -26.14
CA ARG A 221 9.48 10.85 -24.85
C ARG A 221 10.74 11.43 -24.20
N ASP A 222 11.62 12.06 -24.97
CA ASP A 222 12.81 12.75 -24.48
C ASP A 222 12.49 13.99 -23.62
N GLN A 223 11.34 14.62 -23.86
CA GLN A 223 10.83 15.77 -23.11
C GLN A 223 10.20 15.37 -21.78
N ALA A 224 9.76 14.11 -21.63
CA ALA A 224 9.06 13.65 -20.44
C ALA A 224 9.98 13.62 -19.21
N GLN A 225 9.55 14.34 -18.17
CA GLN A 225 10.15 14.34 -16.83
C GLN A 225 9.22 13.62 -15.86
N TYR A 226 8.97 12.34 -16.12
CA TYR A 226 8.06 11.54 -15.30
C TYR A 226 8.84 10.74 -14.26
N LEU A 227 8.29 10.69 -13.05
CA LEU A 227 8.85 10.01 -11.90
C LEU A 227 7.94 8.87 -11.49
N MET A 228 8.53 7.81 -10.94
CA MET A 228 7.76 6.77 -10.27
C MET A 228 8.40 6.36 -8.95
N SER A 229 7.55 6.02 -8.00
CA SER A 229 7.88 5.35 -6.74
C SER A 229 6.93 4.17 -6.55
N VAL A 230 7.38 3.16 -5.82
CA VAL A 230 6.57 2.03 -5.38
C VAL A 230 6.60 1.98 -3.86
N GLY A 231 5.53 1.47 -3.28
CA GLY A 231 5.40 1.35 -1.85
C GLY A 231 4.41 0.25 -1.47
N SER A 232 4.07 0.26 -0.20
CA SER A 232 3.05 -0.62 0.35
C SER A 232 2.44 0.01 1.59
N ASP A 233 1.20 -0.37 1.86
CA ASP A 233 0.47 -0.03 3.07
C ASP A 233 0.12 -1.28 3.85
N TYR A 234 0.16 -1.13 5.17
CA TYR A 234 -0.62 -1.94 6.07
C TYR A 234 -2.00 -1.31 6.27
N TRP A 235 -3.01 -2.16 6.43
CA TRP A 235 -4.41 -1.80 6.59
C TRP A 235 -5.00 -2.55 7.79
N LEU A 236 -5.97 -1.94 8.48
CA LEU A 236 -6.63 -2.56 9.64
C LEU A 236 -7.16 -3.95 9.27
N ASP A 237 -7.82 -4.04 8.12
CA ASP A 237 -8.25 -5.31 7.53
C ASP A 237 -8.45 -5.20 6.00
N LYS A 238 -8.88 -6.30 5.38
CA LYS A 238 -9.06 -6.41 3.92
C LYS A 238 -10.19 -5.52 3.35
N GLN A 239 -11.11 -5.06 4.19
CA GLN A 239 -12.33 -4.33 3.82
C GLN A 239 -12.33 -2.87 4.30
N ALA A 240 -11.37 -2.46 5.13
CA ALA A 240 -11.28 -1.11 5.66
C ALA A 240 -11.29 -0.05 4.55
N GLY A 241 -12.25 0.87 4.57
CA GLY A 241 -12.19 2.07 3.73
C GLY A 241 -11.09 3.01 4.23
N TRP A 242 -10.61 3.92 3.40
CA TRP A 242 -9.72 4.98 3.86
C TRP A 242 -10.48 5.91 4.82
N GLN A 243 -9.84 6.27 5.94
CA GLN A 243 -10.39 7.21 6.91
C GLN A 243 -9.27 8.07 7.50
N GLN A 244 -8.90 9.16 6.83
CA GLN A 244 -8.00 10.19 7.38
C GLN A 244 -6.73 9.61 8.04
N TRP A 245 -6.11 8.63 7.36
CA TRP A 245 -4.86 7.98 7.78
C TRP A 245 -4.93 7.14 9.07
N THR A 246 -6.12 6.83 9.59
CA THR A 246 -6.26 5.96 10.78
C THR A 246 -6.47 4.49 10.42
N THR A 247 -6.85 4.20 9.18
CA THR A 247 -7.19 2.85 8.70
C THR A 247 -6.05 2.16 7.99
N ASN A 248 -4.99 2.90 7.67
CA ASN A 248 -3.80 2.43 6.99
C ASN A 248 -2.56 3.21 7.44
N GLY A 249 -1.40 2.58 7.28
CA GLY A 249 -0.10 3.19 7.45
C GLY A 249 0.88 2.59 6.46
N ASP A 250 1.74 3.41 5.87
CA ASP A 250 2.72 2.93 4.90
C ASP A 250 3.73 1.99 5.57
N VAL A 251 4.02 0.90 4.89
CA VAL A 251 5.21 0.07 5.15
C VAL A 251 6.46 0.93 4.89
N GLY A 252 6.45 1.60 3.74
CA GLY A 252 7.47 2.52 3.29
C GLY A 252 7.18 3.01 1.88
N ILE A 253 7.92 4.04 1.47
CA ILE A 253 7.83 4.70 0.17
C ILE A 253 9.21 4.70 -0.45
N GLY A 254 9.33 4.08 -1.62
CA GLY A 254 10.58 4.03 -2.37
C GLY A 254 10.97 5.38 -2.97
N ARG A 255 12.21 5.47 -3.43
CA ARG A 255 12.73 6.65 -4.11
C ARG A 255 11.94 6.97 -5.37
N PHE A 256 11.64 8.25 -5.59
CA PHE A 256 11.19 8.73 -6.88
C PHE A 256 12.35 8.75 -7.88
N SER A 257 12.26 7.91 -8.89
CA SER A 257 13.24 7.80 -9.96
C SER A 257 12.59 8.14 -11.31
N ARG A 258 13.39 8.66 -12.25
CA ARG A 258 12.93 9.01 -13.59
C ARG A 258 12.59 7.77 -14.39
N ILE A 259 11.47 7.82 -15.09
CA ILE A 259 11.05 6.79 -16.05
C ILE A 259 11.72 7.06 -17.40
N ASN A 260 12.25 6.01 -18.01
CA ASN A 260 12.99 6.02 -19.28
C ASN A 260 12.26 5.18 -20.33
N ASN A 261 12.75 5.21 -21.57
CA ASN A 261 12.15 4.45 -22.69
C ASN A 261 12.33 2.93 -22.56
N ASP A 262 13.36 2.50 -21.82
CA ASP A 262 13.61 1.08 -21.53
C ASP A 262 12.94 0.66 -20.23
N TRP A 263 12.57 -0.62 -20.18
CA TRP A 263 12.07 -1.26 -18.97
C TRP A 263 13.06 -1.13 -17.81
N GLN A 264 12.56 -0.68 -16.67
CA GLN A 264 13.34 -0.61 -15.44
C GLN A 264 12.47 -0.93 -14.22
N TRP A 265 13.11 -1.45 -13.19
CA TRP A 265 12.48 -1.78 -11.92
C TRP A 265 12.56 -0.60 -10.95
N PHE A 266 11.45 -0.34 -10.27
CA PHE A 266 11.34 0.60 -9.17
C PHE A 266 11.07 -0.20 -7.92
N THR A 267 11.74 0.14 -6.82
CA THR A 267 11.75 -0.72 -5.63
C THR A 267 11.53 0.05 -4.34
N MET A 268 10.97 -0.65 -3.35
CA MET A 268 10.93 -0.27 -1.94
C MET A 268 11.23 -1.52 -1.12
N HIS A 269 11.96 -1.36 -0.01
CA HIS A 269 12.15 -2.47 0.92
C HIS A 269 12.28 -2.03 2.37
N THR A 270 12.16 -3.00 3.27
CA THR A 270 12.38 -2.84 4.72
C THR A 270 13.58 -3.64 5.25
N LEU A 271 14.31 -4.30 4.34
CA LEU A 271 15.50 -5.10 4.67
C LEU A 271 16.62 -4.30 5.37
N SER A 272 17.30 -4.97 6.29
CA SER A 272 18.58 -4.53 6.83
C SER A 272 19.71 -4.69 5.81
N GLN A 273 20.84 -4.02 6.05
CA GLN A 273 22.03 -4.14 5.20
C GLN A 273 22.57 -5.58 5.15
N GLN A 274 22.44 -6.35 6.22
CA GLN A 274 22.82 -7.76 6.22
C GLN A 274 21.95 -8.57 5.25
N GLN A 275 20.63 -8.41 5.33
CA GLN A 275 19.68 -9.15 4.48
C GLN A 275 19.85 -8.82 2.98
N LEU A 276 20.29 -7.60 2.64
CA LEU A 276 20.60 -7.24 1.26
C LEU A 276 21.78 -8.03 0.67
N THR A 277 22.63 -8.63 1.51
CA THR A 277 23.74 -9.48 1.06
C THR A 277 23.35 -10.96 0.88
N GLU A 278 22.12 -11.32 1.24
CA GLU A 278 21.61 -12.69 1.18
C GLU A 278 20.91 -12.98 -0.17
N ALA A 279 20.35 -14.18 -0.31
CA ALA A 279 19.57 -14.54 -1.49
C ALA A 279 18.25 -13.76 -1.50
N LEU A 280 17.99 -13.04 -2.60
CA LEU A 280 16.82 -12.20 -2.80
C LEU A 280 15.85 -12.85 -3.79
N PRO A 281 14.54 -12.50 -3.74
CA PRO A 281 13.56 -12.98 -4.70
C PRO A 281 13.93 -12.65 -6.15
N ILE A 282 13.83 -13.64 -7.04
CA ILE A 282 14.04 -13.46 -8.48
C ILE A 282 12.83 -12.69 -9.03
N LEU A 283 13.10 -11.55 -9.65
CA LEU A 283 12.04 -10.73 -10.27
C LEU A 283 11.51 -11.40 -11.54
N PRO A 284 10.24 -11.13 -11.93
CA PRO A 284 9.69 -11.59 -13.20
C PRO A 284 10.54 -11.14 -14.40
N ALA A 285 10.44 -11.88 -15.51
CA ALA A 285 11.04 -11.44 -16.78
C ALA A 285 10.22 -10.27 -17.38
N LEU A 286 10.90 -9.35 -18.09
CA LEU A 286 10.33 -8.19 -18.79
C LEU A 286 10.42 -8.34 -20.31
#